data_AF-A0A357Y737-F1
#
_entry.id   AF-A0A357Y737-F1
#
_cell.length_a   1.000
_cell.length_b   1.000
_cell.length_c   1.000
_cell.angle_alpha   90.00
_cell.angle_beta   90.00
_cell.angle_gamma   90.00
#
_symmetry.space_group_name_H-M   'P 1'
#
loop_
_entity.id
_entity.type
_entity.pdbx_description
1 polymer ?
#
loop_
_entity_poly.entity_id
_entity_poly.type
_entity_poly.pdbx_seq_one_letter_code
_entity_poly.pdbx_strand_id
1 'polypeptide(L)'
;MHGEHTIKVENNFVRYDFTIRRNITVVRGDSATGKTQLINMLLEYGDGSGDSGVSLVCDKPCYVLTDDRNWQLILEHTQDTIIFIDEEHDFITTEAFASAVKNSDNYYVLVTRNRLPMLPYSVEEIYGIHVSGKYKSLRQTYNEFYRIYGQTTPDVQIRPQRLITEDSNSGYDFFHAVAQPMQIPCSAAGGSSQIFTALKNLPDDACTLIVADGAAFGPEMERVDKELRLHPQTYLYLPESFEWLILQSGLFNAKDLRTILAHPADYVESAEFFSWERFFTAKLIDITRGTYLQYQKKQLNRAYLTERAVNKIKAVMEHIQIG
;
A
#
# COMPACT_ATOMS: atom_id res chain seq x y z
N MET A 1 -1.80 -7.74 14.92
CA MET A 1 -0.44 -7.17 15.00
C MET A 1 -0.46 -5.77 14.41
N HIS A 2 0.41 -4.91 14.93
CA HIS A 2 0.73 -3.58 14.43
C HIS A 2 2.23 -3.34 14.60
N GLY A 3 2.74 -2.30 13.98
CA GLY A 3 4.12 -1.87 14.07
C GLY A 3 4.96 -2.21 12.83
N GLU A 4 6.19 -1.70 12.84
CA GLU A 4 7.21 -2.08 11.87
C GLU A 4 8.03 -3.25 12.40
N HIS A 5 8.24 -4.27 11.56
CA HIS A 5 9.00 -5.46 11.92
C HIS A 5 10.22 -5.61 11.01
N THR A 6 11.41 -5.60 11.60
CA THR A 6 12.66 -5.84 10.87
C THR A 6 12.99 -7.32 10.89
N ILE A 7 13.22 -7.89 9.70
CA ILE A 7 13.57 -9.29 9.49
C ILE A 7 15.00 -9.35 8.97
N LYS A 8 15.85 -10.08 9.69
CA LYS A 8 17.22 -10.38 9.26
C LYS A 8 17.40 -11.87 9.19
N VAL A 9 17.64 -12.39 7.99
CA VAL A 9 17.90 -13.82 7.78
C VAL A 9 19.20 -13.99 7.01
N GLU A 10 20.12 -14.75 7.57
CA GLU A 10 21.47 -14.89 7.01
C GLU A 10 22.06 -16.28 7.19
N ASN A 11 22.98 -16.63 6.30
CA ASN A 11 23.90 -17.75 6.40
C ASN A 11 25.31 -17.29 5.97
N ASN A 12 26.25 -18.22 5.85
CA ASN A 12 27.64 -17.92 5.46
C ASN A 12 27.81 -17.23 4.09
N PHE A 13 26.80 -17.27 3.22
CA PHE A 13 26.87 -16.80 1.84
C PHE A 13 25.92 -15.66 1.52
N VAL A 14 24.81 -15.54 2.24
CA VAL A 14 23.72 -14.62 1.91
C VAL A 14 23.15 -14.02 3.18
N ARG A 15 22.84 -12.73 3.15
CA ARG A 15 22.05 -12.02 4.16
C ARG A 15 20.93 -11.25 3.50
N TYR A 16 19.76 -11.28 4.13
CA TYR A 16 18.63 -10.41 3.87
C TYR A 16 18.40 -9.53 5.10
N ASP A 17 18.17 -8.24 4.90
CA ASP A 17 17.85 -7.27 5.96
C ASP A 17 16.75 -6.34 5.40
N PHE A 18 15.53 -6.47 5.89
CA PHE A 18 14.38 -5.71 5.40
C PHE A 18 13.39 -5.43 6.52
N THR A 19 12.53 -4.42 6.33
CA THR A 19 11.49 -4.03 7.29
C THR A 19 10.15 -3.97 6.58
N ILE A 20 9.14 -4.60 7.17
CA ILE A 20 7.75 -4.54 6.72
C ILE A 20 6.93 -3.68 7.68
N ARG A 21 5.92 -2.98 7.18
CA ARG A 21 5.17 -1.97 7.95
C ARG A 21 3.66 -2.19 7.99
N ARG A 22 3.17 -3.10 7.17
CA ARG A 22 1.73 -3.36 7.01
C ARG A 22 1.48 -4.85 6.97
N ASN A 23 0.23 -5.20 7.19
CA ASN A 23 -0.28 -6.56 7.16
C ASN A 23 -0.03 -7.31 5.85
N ILE A 24 0.14 -6.61 4.72
CA ILE A 24 0.40 -7.26 3.43
C ILE A 24 1.58 -6.57 2.75
N THR A 25 2.63 -7.34 2.52
CA THR A 25 3.82 -6.96 1.76
C THR A 25 3.94 -7.89 0.55
N VAL A 26 4.15 -7.33 -0.64
CA VAL A 26 4.30 -8.11 -1.88
C VAL A 26 5.72 -7.96 -2.40
N VAL A 27 6.43 -9.09 -2.55
CA VAL A 27 7.77 -9.13 -3.11
C VAL A 27 7.72 -9.66 -4.54
N ARG A 28 8.14 -8.83 -5.49
CA ARG A 28 8.14 -9.11 -6.93
C ARG A 28 9.55 -9.10 -7.51
N GLY A 29 9.68 -9.47 -8.77
CA GLY A 29 10.90 -9.33 -9.57
C GLY A 29 11.12 -10.52 -10.48
N ASP A 30 12.11 -10.42 -11.36
CA ASP A 30 12.46 -11.46 -12.32
C ASP A 30 13.01 -12.73 -11.65
N SER A 31 13.20 -13.79 -12.44
CA SER A 31 13.76 -15.04 -11.92
C SER A 31 15.19 -14.81 -11.43
N ALA A 32 15.61 -15.58 -10.42
CA ALA A 32 16.97 -15.53 -9.85
C ALA A 32 17.38 -14.23 -9.11
N THR A 33 16.44 -13.43 -8.61
CA THR A 33 16.74 -12.25 -7.77
C THR A 33 16.90 -12.57 -6.27
N GLY A 34 16.97 -13.85 -5.88
CA GLY A 34 17.11 -14.26 -4.48
C GLY A 34 15.79 -14.42 -3.71
N LYS A 35 14.63 -14.38 -4.37
CA LYS A 35 13.31 -14.61 -3.72
C LYS A 35 13.15 -16.03 -3.17
N THR A 36 13.33 -17.04 -4.01
CA THR A 36 13.28 -18.46 -3.61
C THR A 36 14.34 -18.77 -2.55
N GLN A 37 15.51 -18.14 -2.62
CA GLN A 37 16.55 -18.34 -1.62
C GLN A 37 16.17 -17.76 -0.25
N LEU A 38 15.45 -16.64 -0.20
CA LEU A 38 14.88 -16.12 1.05
C LEU A 38 13.89 -17.12 1.66
N ILE A 39 12.96 -17.66 0.87
CA ILE A 39 11.97 -18.65 1.32
C ILE A 39 12.66 -19.92 1.83
N ASN A 40 13.63 -20.46 1.06
CA ASN A 40 14.37 -21.65 1.45
C ASN A 40 15.13 -21.46 2.77
N MET A 41 15.77 -20.31 2.98
CA MET A 41 16.47 -20.03 4.25
C MET A 41 15.50 -19.97 5.43
N LEU A 42 14.30 -19.42 5.24
CA LEU A 42 13.27 -19.40 6.28
C LEU A 42 12.73 -20.81 6.58
N LEU A 43 12.58 -21.66 5.57
CA LEU A 43 12.22 -23.08 5.74
C LEU A 43 13.31 -23.84 6.50
N GLU A 44 14.57 -23.71 6.08
CA GLU A 44 15.73 -24.34 6.72
C GLU A 44 15.86 -23.95 8.21
N TYR A 45 15.52 -22.71 8.56
CA TYR A 45 15.44 -22.26 9.94
C TYR A 45 14.26 -22.89 10.70
N GLY A 46 13.07 -22.93 10.08
CA GLY A 46 11.83 -23.45 10.68
C GLY A 46 11.87 -24.96 10.96
N ASP A 47 12.59 -25.74 10.16
CA ASP A 47 12.71 -27.20 10.32
C ASP A 47 13.54 -27.61 11.56
N GLY A 48 14.11 -26.65 12.29
CA GLY A 48 14.71 -26.89 13.61
C GLY A 48 15.98 -27.75 13.59
N SER A 49 16.57 -27.97 12.41
CA SER A 49 17.88 -28.61 12.32
C SER A 49 18.93 -27.64 12.88
N GLY A 50 19.43 -27.91 14.09
CA GLY A 50 20.45 -27.08 14.78
C GLY A 50 21.80 -26.94 14.05
N ASP A 51 21.86 -27.35 12.78
CA ASP A 51 23.01 -27.42 11.89
C ASP A 51 22.74 -26.74 10.53
N SER A 52 21.58 -26.07 10.33
CA SER A 52 21.23 -25.43 9.05
C SER A 52 22.19 -24.30 8.65
N GLY A 53 22.93 -23.73 9.61
CA GLY A 53 23.82 -22.59 9.37
C GLY A 53 23.07 -21.30 9.00
N VAL A 54 21.74 -21.27 9.18
CA VAL A 54 20.89 -20.11 8.99
C VAL A 54 20.52 -19.50 10.35
N SER A 55 20.65 -18.19 10.47
CA SER A 55 20.16 -17.43 11.62
C SER A 55 19.04 -16.47 11.18
N LEU A 56 17.99 -16.39 12.00
CA LEU A 56 16.88 -15.45 11.83
C LEU A 56 16.78 -14.56 13.07
N VAL A 57 16.66 -13.25 12.85
CA VAL A 57 16.37 -12.24 13.87
C VAL A 57 15.12 -11.48 13.44
N CYS A 58 14.08 -11.56 14.26
CA CYS A 58 12.85 -10.80 14.16
C CYS A 58 12.22 -10.71 15.56
N ASP A 59 11.45 -9.65 15.81
CA ASP A 59 10.66 -9.49 17.04
C ASP A 59 9.37 -10.34 17.04
N LYS A 60 9.03 -10.93 15.88
CA LYS A 60 7.85 -11.79 15.67
C LYS A 60 8.26 -13.17 15.16
N PRO A 61 7.46 -14.21 15.43
CA PRO A 61 7.62 -15.50 14.76
C PRO A 61 7.50 -15.32 13.24
N CYS A 62 8.37 -16.00 12.49
CA CYS A 62 8.26 -16.11 11.04
C CYS A 62 7.89 -17.54 10.68
N TYR A 63 6.88 -17.70 9.82
CA TYR A 63 6.40 -19.00 9.37
C TYR A 63 6.28 -19.01 7.85
N VAL A 64 6.80 -20.05 7.20
CA VAL A 64 6.61 -20.27 5.76
C VAL A 64 5.44 -21.22 5.56
N LEU A 65 4.41 -20.75 4.86
CA LEU A 65 3.23 -21.55 4.56
C LEU A 65 3.46 -22.35 3.28
N THR A 66 3.51 -23.68 3.40
CA THR A 66 3.79 -24.61 2.29
C THR A 66 2.67 -25.60 1.98
N ASP A 67 1.65 -25.72 2.84
CA ASP A 67 0.57 -26.72 2.70
C ASP A 67 -0.66 -26.13 1.97
N ASP A 68 -0.79 -26.46 0.68
CA ASP A 68 -1.93 -26.07 -0.17
C ASP A 68 -3.29 -26.63 0.27
N ARG A 69 -3.32 -27.71 1.06
CA ARG A 69 -4.56 -28.39 1.44
C ARG A 69 -5.11 -27.87 2.75
N ASN A 70 -4.23 -27.60 3.71
CA ASN A 70 -4.62 -27.22 5.07
C ASN A 70 -4.31 -25.77 5.42
N TRP A 71 -3.94 -24.93 4.44
CA TRP A 71 -3.59 -23.53 4.70
C TRP A 71 -4.65 -22.78 5.52
N GLN A 72 -5.94 -23.04 5.30
CA GLN A 72 -7.03 -22.40 6.06
C GLN A 72 -6.91 -22.68 7.55
N LEU A 73 -6.80 -23.97 7.91
CA LEU A 73 -6.67 -24.40 9.30
C LEU A 73 -5.37 -23.86 9.92
N ILE A 74 -4.29 -23.82 9.15
CA ILE A 74 -3.02 -23.24 9.61
C ILE A 74 -3.21 -21.77 9.94
N LEU A 75 -3.80 -20.97 9.04
CA LEU A 75 -4.02 -19.55 9.26
C LEU A 75 -5.00 -19.27 10.41
N GLU A 76 -6.05 -20.10 10.57
CA GLU A 76 -7.00 -20.00 11.69
C GLU A 76 -6.35 -20.18 13.06
N HIS A 77 -5.29 -20.99 13.15
CA HIS A 77 -4.57 -21.26 14.39
C HIS A 77 -3.24 -20.50 14.53
N THR A 78 -2.87 -19.70 13.53
CA THR A 78 -1.67 -18.87 13.57
C THR A 78 -2.05 -17.46 13.98
N GLN A 79 -1.37 -16.89 14.97
CA GLN A 79 -1.61 -15.54 15.46
C GLN A 79 -0.28 -14.81 15.67
N ASP A 80 -0.31 -13.48 15.60
CA ASP A 80 0.84 -12.58 15.85
C ASP A 80 2.14 -13.01 15.14
N THR A 81 2.03 -13.50 13.90
CA THR A 81 3.12 -14.13 13.12
C THR A 81 3.31 -13.43 11.77
N ILE A 82 4.53 -13.41 11.26
CA ILE A 82 4.85 -13.02 9.87
C ILE A 82 4.84 -14.28 9.01
N ILE A 83 3.87 -14.36 8.11
CA ILE A 83 3.61 -15.50 7.24
C ILE A 83 4.18 -15.23 5.86
N PHE A 84 5.13 -16.06 5.44
CA PHE A 84 5.74 -16.03 4.11
C PHE A 84 5.06 -17.04 3.20
N ILE A 85 4.73 -16.62 1.98
CA ILE A 85 4.06 -17.47 0.98
C ILE A 85 4.75 -17.26 -0.36
N ASP A 86 5.18 -18.35 -1.00
CA ASP A 86 5.81 -18.32 -2.33
C ASP A 86 4.78 -18.38 -3.47
N GLU A 87 5.24 -18.13 -4.70
CA GLU A 87 4.39 -17.98 -5.88
C GLU A 87 3.73 -19.28 -6.36
N GLU A 88 4.19 -20.42 -5.85
CA GLU A 88 3.72 -21.76 -6.20
C GLU A 88 2.30 -22.07 -5.68
N HIS A 89 1.76 -21.21 -4.81
CA HIS A 89 0.50 -21.41 -4.11
C HIS A 89 -0.67 -20.67 -4.77
N ASP A 90 -1.42 -21.34 -5.65
CA ASP A 90 -2.54 -20.74 -6.38
C ASP A 90 -3.65 -20.15 -5.47
N PHE A 91 -3.80 -20.67 -4.25
CA PHE A 91 -4.84 -20.24 -3.31
C PHE A 91 -4.73 -18.75 -2.93
N ILE A 92 -3.55 -18.13 -3.06
CA ILE A 92 -3.32 -16.72 -2.71
C ILE A 92 -4.17 -15.75 -3.54
N THR A 93 -4.66 -16.20 -4.70
CA THR A 93 -5.50 -15.40 -5.60
C THR A 93 -7.00 -15.50 -5.28
N THR A 94 -7.39 -16.35 -4.33
CA THR A 94 -8.79 -16.68 -4.05
C THR A 94 -9.45 -15.73 -3.06
N GLU A 95 -10.78 -15.63 -3.12
CA GLU A 95 -11.58 -14.90 -2.13
C GLU A 95 -11.47 -15.52 -0.73
N ALA A 96 -11.31 -16.86 -0.65
CA ALA A 96 -11.12 -17.56 0.60
C ALA A 96 -9.84 -17.08 1.31
N PHE A 97 -8.73 -16.95 0.58
CA PHE A 97 -7.48 -16.46 1.16
C PHE A 97 -7.61 -15.01 1.61
N ALA A 98 -8.18 -14.14 0.77
CA ALA A 98 -8.41 -12.75 1.16
C ALA A 98 -9.30 -12.61 2.41
N SER A 99 -10.28 -13.50 2.57
CA SER A 99 -11.13 -13.55 3.77
C SER A 99 -10.36 -13.97 5.01
N ALA A 100 -9.42 -14.91 4.89
CA ALA A 100 -8.54 -15.32 5.98
C ALA A 100 -7.59 -14.19 6.41
N VAL A 101 -7.02 -13.44 5.45
CA VAL A 101 -6.14 -12.29 5.74
C VAL A 101 -6.89 -11.15 6.43
N LYS A 102 -8.13 -10.86 6.00
CA LYS A 102 -8.89 -9.65 6.38
C LYS A 102 -9.09 -9.44 7.88
N ASN A 103 -9.24 -10.53 8.65
CA ASN A 103 -9.49 -10.47 10.09
C ASN A 103 -8.35 -11.13 10.89
N SER A 104 -7.17 -11.21 10.29
CA SER A 104 -6.00 -11.87 10.86
C SER A 104 -5.13 -10.85 11.57
N ASP A 105 -4.62 -11.23 12.74
CA ASP A 105 -3.62 -10.46 13.44
C ASP A 105 -2.19 -10.73 12.92
N ASN A 106 -2.03 -11.47 11.82
CA ASN A 106 -0.75 -11.78 11.17
C ASN A 106 -0.36 -10.75 10.09
N TYR A 107 0.94 -10.69 9.78
CA TYR A 107 1.44 -10.02 8.57
C TYR A 107 1.79 -11.07 7.51
N TYR A 108 1.64 -10.71 6.24
CA TYR A 108 1.80 -11.61 5.10
C TYR A 108 2.84 -11.04 4.14
N VAL A 109 3.90 -11.81 3.91
CA VAL A 109 4.91 -11.52 2.89
C VAL A 109 4.67 -12.47 1.72
N LEU A 110 4.07 -11.92 0.65
CA LEU A 110 3.67 -12.66 -0.53
C LEU A 110 4.72 -12.49 -1.62
N VAL A 111 5.47 -13.55 -1.88
CA VAL A 111 6.47 -13.60 -2.94
C VAL A 111 5.76 -14.06 -4.20
N THR A 112 5.32 -13.14 -5.07
CA THR A 112 4.53 -13.51 -6.24
C THR A 112 4.52 -12.46 -7.33
N ARG A 113 4.43 -12.92 -8.59
CA ARG A 113 4.15 -12.06 -9.74
C ARG A 113 2.67 -11.96 -10.07
N ASN A 114 1.83 -12.79 -9.45
CA ASN A 114 0.41 -12.81 -9.71
C ASN A 114 -0.25 -11.50 -9.26
N ARG A 115 -1.28 -11.08 -10.00
CA ARG A 115 -2.16 -10.00 -9.56
C ARG A 115 -3.07 -10.53 -8.45
N LEU A 116 -3.15 -9.80 -7.34
CA LEU A 116 -3.93 -10.19 -6.16
C LEU A 116 -5.10 -9.21 -5.94
N PRO A 117 -6.13 -9.21 -6.80
CA PRO A 117 -7.18 -8.18 -6.78
C PRO A 117 -8.06 -8.20 -5.54
N MET A 118 -8.07 -9.31 -4.79
CA MET A 118 -8.86 -9.46 -3.57
C MET A 118 -8.17 -8.92 -2.31
N LEU A 119 -6.90 -8.49 -2.42
CA LEU A 119 -6.08 -8.01 -1.31
C LEU A 119 -5.78 -6.52 -1.46
N PRO A 120 -6.14 -5.67 -0.48
CA PRO A 120 -5.91 -4.22 -0.55
C PRO A 120 -4.53 -3.86 -0.02
N TYR A 121 -3.47 -4.27 -0.72
CA TYR A 121 -2.09 -3.92 -0.35
C TYR A 121 -1.68 -2.55 -0.90
N SER A 122 -0.83 -1.86 -0.13
CA SER A 122 -0.35 -0.53 -0.47
C SER A 122 0.66 -0.58 -1.61
N VAL A 123 0.68 0.46 -2.44
CA VAL A 123 1.76 0.65 -3.43
C VAL A 123 3.13 0.80 -2.79
N GLU A 124 3.19 1.26 -1.54
CA GLU A 124 4.44 1.38 -0.79
C GLU A 124 4.97 0.05 -0.26
N GLU A 125 4.14 -0.99 -0.28
CA GLU A 125 4.45 -2.34 0.22
C GLU A 125 4.73 -3.33 -0.92
N ILE A 126 5.19 -2.80 -2.07
CA ILE A 126 5.60 -3.58 -3.23
C ILE A 126 7.10 -3.46 -3.42
N TYR A 127 7.81 -4.56 -3.17
CA TYR A 127 9.26 -4.59 -3.15
C TYR A 127 9.85 -5.50 -4.21
N GLY A 128 11.04 -5.16 -4.68
CA GLY A 128 11.96 -6.09 -5.34
C GLY A 128 13.12 -6.41 -4.41
N ILE A 129 13.89 -7.43 -4.75
CA ILE A 129 15.14 -7.78 -4.04
C ILE A 129 16.32 -7.41 -4.94
N HIS A 130 17.29 -6.68 -4.41
CA HIS A 130 18.56 -6.43 -5.08
C HIS A 130 19.75 -6.72 -4.15
N VAL A 131 20.91 -7.01 -4.76
CA VAL A 131 22.17 -7.13 -4.02
C VAL A 131 22.71 -5.74 -3.71
N SER A 132 22.76 -5.34 -2.43
CA SER A 132 23.28 -4.04 -1.97
C SER A 132 24.80 -4.03 -1.77
N GLY A 133 25.45 -5.20 -1.72
CA GLY A 133 26.92 -5.27 -1.63
C GLY A 133 27.51 -6.68 -1.55
N LYS A 134 28.84 -6.75 -1.62
CA LYS A 134 29.67 -7.94 -1.38
C LYS A 134 30.84 -7.57 -0.46
N TYR A 135 31.01 -8.25 0.66
CA TYR A 135 32.21 -8.05 1.49
C TYR A 135 33.46 -8.62 0.79
N LYS A 136 34.60 -7.90 0.85
CA LYS A 136 35.85 -8.36 0.23
C LYS A 136 36.58 -9.46 1.03
N SER A 137 36.24 -9.63 2.32
CA SER A 137 36.87 -10.63 3.22
C SER A 137 36.01 -11.87 3.50
N LEU A 138 34.70 -11.82 3.22
CA LEU A 138 33.76 -12.92 3.37
C LEU A 138 32.93 -13.03 2.08
N ARG A 139 32.72 -14.24 1.55
CA ARG A 139 31.95 -14.49 0.30
C ARG A 139 30.44 -14.16 0.42
N GLN A 140 30.02 -13.39 1.41
CA GLN A 140 28.63 -13.12 1.76
C GLN A 140 28.05 -11.96 0.93
N THR A 141 26.88 -12.17 0.32
CA THR A 141 26.10 -11.16 -0.41
C THR A 141 25.03 -10.56 0.49
N TYR A 142 24.83 -9.24 0.41
CA TYR A 142 23.80 -8.52 1.16
C TYR A 142 22.64 -8.20 0.21
N ASN A 143 21.43 -8.53 0.63
CA ASN A 143 20.21 -8.32 -0.13
C ASN A 143 19.25 -7.46 0.67
N GLU A 144 18.69 -6.47 0.00
CA GLU A 144 17.76 -5.51 0.57
C GLU A 144 16.50 -5.45 -0.29
N PHE A 145 15.40 -5.08 0.35
CA PHE A 145 14.16 -4.78 -0.33
C PHE A 145 14.20 -3.34 -0.82
N TYR A 146 13.86 -3.14 -2.10
CA TYR A 146 13.67 -1.81 -2.67
C TYR A 146 12.24 -1.67 -3.17
N ARG A 147 11.64 -0.50 -2.98
CA ARG A 147 10.29 -0.23 -3.48
C ARG A 147 10.31 -0.21 -5.01
N ILE A 148 9.45 -1.00 -5.65
CA ILE A 148 9.30 -1.00 -7.12
C ILE A 148 8.52 0.24 -7.57
N TYR A 149 7.56 0.66 -6.76
CA TYR A 149 6.71 1.82 -6.97
C TYR A 149 6.82 2.69 -5.71
N GLY A 150 7.06 3.99 -5.83
CA GLY A 150 7.35 4.77 -4.61
C GLY A 150 7.83 6.19 -4.77
N GLN A 151 7.74 6.79 -5.96
CA GLN A 151 7.76 8.24 -6.07
C GLN A 151 6.37 8.69 -6.53
N THR A 152 5.47 8.84 -5.56
CA THR A 152 4.06 9.23 -5.76
C THR A 152 3.86 10.74 -5.79
N THR A 153 4.90 11.52 -5.48
CA THR A 153 4.97 12.97 -5.68
C THR A 153 5.91 13.28 -6.83
N PRO A 154 5.37 13.79 -7.95
CA PRO A 154 6.20 14.19 -9.08
C PRO A 154 7.08 15.38 -8.69
N ASP A 155 8.38 15.31 -8.98
CA ASP A 155 9.34 16.43 -8.77
C ASP A 155 9.03 17.66 -9.65
N VAL A 156 7.98 17.56 -10.47
CA VAL A 156 7.50 18.59 -11.38
C VAL A 156 6.19 19.13 -10.86
N GLN A 157 6.03 20.45 -10.92
CA GLN A 157 4.75 21.09 -10.66
C GLN A 157 3.70 20.65 -11.69
N ILE A 158 2.66 19.94 -11.24
CA ILE A 158 1.55 19.48 -12.07
C ILE A 158 0.41 20.49 -12.00
N ARG A 159 -0.08 20.86 -13.17
CA ARG A 159 -1.28 21.67 -13.37
C ARG A 159 -2.24 20.87 -14.25
N PRO A 160 -3.14 20.07 -13.65
CA PRO A 160 -4.00 19.20 -14.43
C PRO A 160 -5.03 20.01 -15.23
N GLN A 161 -5.25 19.57 -16.46
CA GLN A 161 -6.33 20.01 -17.33
C GLN A 161 -7.50 19.02 -17.29
N ARG A 162 -7.32 17.85 -16.66
CA ARG A 162 -8.35 16.85 -16.39
C ARG A 162 -8.04 16.14 -15.08
N LEU A 163 -9.09 15.82 -14.33
CA LEU A 163 -9.03 14.97 -13.14
C LEU A 163 -9.80 13.66 -13.38
N ILE A 164 -9.21 12.56 -12.92
CA ILE A 164 -9.91 11.28 -12.77
C ILE A 164 -9.73 10.83 -11.33
N THR A 165 -10.82 10.52 -10.66
CA THR A 165 -10.82 9.95 -9.31
C THR A 165 -11.13 8.46 -9.38
N GLU A 166 -10.67 7.70 -8.39
CA GLU A 166 -10.93 6.27 -8.31
C GLU A 166 -12.42 5.95 -8.29
N ASP A 167 -13.15 6.47 -7.32
CA ASP A 167 -14.57 6.22 -7.11
C ASP A 167 -15.39 7.52 -7.19
N SER A 168 -16.69 7.42 -6.97
CA SER A 168 -17.63 8.56 -6.98
C SER A 168 -18.04 8.98 -5.56
N ASN A 169 -17.20 8.75 -4.55
CA ASN A 169 -17.50 9.06 -3.15
C ASN A 169 -16.98 10.45 -2.76
N SER A 170 -16.73 10.69 -1.46
CA SER A 170 -16.33 12.00 -0.94
C SER A 170 -15.08 12.61 -1.58
N GLY A 171 -14.12 11.78 -2.00
CA GLY A 171 -12.96 12.25 -2.74
C GLY A 171 -13.36 12.90 -4.06
N TYR A 172 -14.23 12.24 -4.83
CA TYR A 172 -14.81 12.82 -6.05
C TYR A 172 -15.57 14.11 -5.78
N ASP A 173 -16.44 14.14 -4.78
CA ASP A 173 -17.19 15.36 -4.42
C ASP A 173 -16.26 16.56 -4.18
N PHE A 174 -15.14 16.33 -3.49
CA PHE A 174 -14.12 17.35 -3.25
C PHE A 174 -13.44 17.79 -4.54
N PHE A 175 -12.84 16.85 -5.29
CA PHE A 175 -12.07 17.18 -6.49
C PHE A 175 -12.93 17.80 -7.59
N HIS A 176 -14.15 17.31 -7.76
CA HIS A 176 -15.12 17.89 -8.69
C HIS A 176 -15.46 19.34 -8.31
N ALA A 177 -15.74 19.61 -7.03
CA ALA A 177 -16.05 20.97 -6.57
C ALA A 177 -14.87 21.93 -6.70
N VAL A 178 -13.64 21.46 -6.48
CA VAL A 178 -12.42 22.27 -6.64
C VAL A 178 -12.10 22.54 -8.12
N ALA A 179 -12.38 21.58 -9.00
CA ALA A 179 -12.12 21.67 -10.44
C ALA A 179 -13.15 22.53 -11.19
N GLN A 180 -14.41 22.55 -10.73
CA GLN A 180 -15.52 23.20 -11.41
C GLN A 180 -15.28 24.70 -11.72
N PRO A 181 -14.83 25.56 -10.77
CA PRO A 181 -14.61 26.99 -11.04
C PRO A 181 -13.54 27.25 -12.12
N MET A 182 -12.62 26.30 -12.30
CA MET A 182 -11.54 26.37 -13.29
C MET A 182 -11.92 25.70 -14.62
N GLN A 183 -13.16 25.19 -14.73
CA GLN A 183 -13.65 24.44 -15.89
C GLN A 183 -12.79 23.21 -16.24
N ILE A 184 -12.12 22.63 -15.23
CA ILE A 184 -11.35 21.40 -15.38
C ILE A 184 -12.33 20.22 -15.31
N PRO A 185 -12.44 19.37 -16.35
CA PRO A 185 -13.27 18.18 -16.29
C PRO A 185 -12.79 17.22 -15.19
N CYS A 186 -13.72 16.74 -14.36
CA CYS A 186 -13.46 15.77 -13.30
C CYS A 186 -14.44 14.60 -13.44
N SER A 187 -13.92 13.37 -13.56
CA SER A 187 -14.73 12.15 -13.64
C SER A 187 -14.30 11.11 -12.60
N ALA A 188 -15.18 10.14 -12.33
CA ALA A 188 -14.88 8.98 -11.52
C ALA A 188 -14.67 7.75 -12.41
N ALA A 189 -13.66 6.93 -12.13
CA ALA A 189 -13.38 5.70 -12.86
C ALA A 189 -14.36 4.56 -12.50
N GLY A 190 -14.90 4.57 -11.28
CA GLY A 190 -15.82 3.55 -10.77
C GLY A 190 -15.12 2.41 -10.01
N GLY A 191 -13.95 2.70 -9.43
CA GLY A 191 -13.12 1.80 -8.64
C GLY A 191 -11.70 1.67 -9.19
N SER A 192 -10.74 1.26 -8.35
CA SER A 192 -9.33 1.07 -8.72
C SER A 192 -9.15 0.20 -9.96
N SER A 193 -9.94 -0.86 -10.09
CA SER A 193 -9.86 -1.80 -11.21
C SER A 193 -10.24 -1.17 -12.56
N GLN A 194 -10.96 -0.05 -12.56
CA GLN A 194 -11.42 0.65 -13.76
C GLN A 194 -10.46 1.75 -14.22
N ILE A 195 -9.49 2.15 -13.40
CA ILE A 195 -8.48 3.18 -13.73
C ILE A 195 -7.69 2.78 -14.98
N PHE A 196 -7.33 1.51 -15.11
CA PHE A 196 -6.66 0.99 -16.31
C PHE A 196 -7.49 1.17 -17.58
N THR A 197 -8.81 0.95 -17.49
CA THR A 197 -9.73 1.17 -18.61
C THR A 197 -9.89 2.66 -18.91
N ALA A 198 -9.91 3.52 -17.89
CA ALA A 198 -9.97 4.96 -18.07
C ALA A 198 -8.73 5.48 -18.81
N LEU A 199 -7.53 5.01 -18.43
CA LEU A 199 -6.26 5.33 -19.08
C LEU A 199 -6.26 5.02 -20.58
N LYS A 200 -6.72 3.84 -20.97
CA LYS A 200 -6.79 3.42 -22.38
C LYS A 200 -7.67 4.29 -23.28
N ASN A 201 -8.63 4.98 -22.68
CA ASN A 201 -9.59 5.83 -23.38
C ASN A 201 -9.25 7.31 -23.22
N LEU A 202 -8.09 7.65 -22.67
CA LEU A 202 -7.66 9.03 -22.56
C LEU A 202 -7.33 9.62 -23.94
N PRO A 203 -7.75 10.86 -24.21
CA PRO A 203 -7.24 11.59 -25.36
C PRO A 203 -5.79 12.04 -25.11
N ASP A 204 -4.99 12.03 -26.17
CA ASP A 204 -3.52 12.20 -26.14
C ASP A 204 -3.01 13.61 -25.74
N ASP A 205 -3.90 14.58 -25.54
CA ASP A 205 -3.57 16.01 -25.61
C ASP A 205 -3.72 16.82 -24.31
N ALA A 206 -4.14 16.19 -23.22
CA ALA A 206 -4.43 16.91 -21.97
C ALA A 206 -3.68 16.34 -20.77
N CYS A 207 -3.05 17.26 -20.02
CA CYS A 207 -2.44 16.96 -18.74
C CYS A 207 -3.49 16.38 -17.79
N THR A 208 -3.40 15.08 -17.49
CA THR A 208 -4.41 14.36 -16.71
C THR A 208 -3.82 13.96 -15.37
N LEU A 209 -4.50 14.29 -14.26
CA LEU A 209 -4.15 13.80 -12.93
C LEU A 209 -5.18 12.76 -12.50
N ILE A 210 -4.69 11.57 -12.20
CA ILE A 210 -5.46 10.48 -11.63
C ILE A 210 -5.23 10.47 -10.12
N VAL A 211 -6.29 10.46 -9.32
CA VAL A 211 -6.23 10.37 -7.86
C VAL A 211 -6.87 9.06 -7.41
N ALA A 212 -6.13 8.25 -6.66
CA ALA A 212 -6.60 6.96 -6.14
C ALA A 212 -6.03 6.66 -4.75
N ASP A 213 -6.66 5.76 -4.01
CA ASP A 213 -6.27 5.43 -2.64
C ASP A 213 -5.05 4.49 -2.64
N GLY A 214 -3.86 5.06 -2.44
CA GLY A 214 -2.57 4.37 -2.50
C GLY A 214 -2.43 3.23 -1.50
N ALA A 215 -3.14 3.29 -0.36
CA ALA A 215 -3.15 2.23 0.64
C ALA A 215 -3.72 0.89 0.13
N ALA A 216 -4.48 0.90 -0.96
CA ALA A 216 -5.13 -0.28 -1.54
C ALA A 216 -4.94 -0.41 -3.07
N PHE A 217 -4.18 0.48 -3.70
CA PHE A 217 -4.01 0.52 -5.16
C PHE A 217 -2.96 -0.50 -5.69
N GLY A 218 -2.24 -1.17 -4.80
CA GLY A 218 -1.16 -2.11 -5.16
C GLY A 218 -1.51 -3.19 -6.19
N PRO A 219 -2.72 -3.81 -6.16
CA PRO A 219 -3.16 -4.78 -7.17
C PRO A 219 -3.17 -4.26 -8.60
N GLU A 220 -3.30 -2.94 -8.78
CA GLU A 220 -3.43 -2.30 -10.10
C GLU A 220 -2.14 -1.69 -10.60
N MET A 221 -1.20 -1.46 -9.68
CA MET A 221 -0.02 -0.64 -9.92
C MET A 221 0.78 -1.09 -11.14
N GLU A 222 1.02 -2.40 -11.32
CA GLU A 222 1.83 -2.91 -12.43
C GLU A 222 1.23 -2.59 -13.81
N ARG A 223 -0.07 -2.86 -13.99
CA ARG A 223 -0.72 -2.64 -15.29
C ARG A 223 -0.92 -1.16 -15.56
N VAL A 224 -1.20 -0.37 -14.52
CA VAL A 224 -1.35 1.08 -14.61
C VAL A 224 0.00 1.74 -14.94
N ASP A 225 1.07 1.35 -14.27
CA ASP A 225 2.44 1.81 -14.55
C ASP A 225 2.88 1.52 -16.01
N LYS A 226 2.58 0.30 -16.50
CA LYS A 226 2.84 -0.06 -17.91
C LYS A 226 2.08 0.83 -18.89
N GLU A 227 0.82 1.14 -18.61
CA GLU A 227 0.00 1.99 -19.45
C GLU A 227 0.43 3.46 -19.36
N LEU A 228 0.74 3.98 -18.16
CA LEU A 228 1.18 5.36 -17.95
C LEU A 228 2.43 5.72 -18.77
N ARG A 229 3.32 4.76 -19.04
CA ARG A 229 4.48 4.97 -19.94
C ARG A 229 4.08 5.36 -21.37
N LEU A 230 2.87 5.05 -21.80
CA LEU A 230 2.32 5.45 -23.10
C LEU A 230 1.69 6.84 -23.07
N HIS A 231 1.42 7.38 -21.87
CA HIS A 231 0.70 8.63 -21.63
C HIS A 231 1.58 9.61 -20.82
N PRO A 232 2.62 10.22 -21.42
CA PRO A 232 3.62 11.01 -20.69
C PRO A 232 3.08 12.28 -20.01
N GLN A 233 1.87 12.72 -20.37
CA GLN A 233 1.16 13.85 -19.75
C GLN A 233 0.16 13.42 -18.66
N THR A 234 0.13 12.13 -18.33
CA THR A 234 -0.75 11.60 -17.28
C THR A 234 0.05 11.29 -16.03
N TYR A 235 -0.44 11.77 -14.89
CA TYR A 235 0.19 11.63 -13.59
C TYR A 235 -0.75 10.89 -12.65
N LEU A 236 -0.16 10.05 -11.79
CA LEU A 236 -0.87 9.32 -10.76
C LEU A 236 -0.50 9.89 -9.40
N TYR A 237 -1.51 10.33 -8.64
CA TYR A 237 -1.38 10.78 -7.27
C TYR A 237 -2.04 9.77 -6.34
N LEU A 238 -1.22 9.16 -5.48
CA LEU A 238 -1.62 8.07 -4.59
C LEU A 238 -1.38 8.46 -3.13
N PRO A 239 -2.20 9.34 -2.55
CA PRO A 239 -2.22 9.52 -1.09
C PRO A 239 -2.66 8.20 -0.42
N GLU A 240 -2.43 8.04 0.88
CA GLU A 240 -2.94 6.86 1.61
C GLU A 240 -4.44 6.66 1.38
N SER A 241 -5.21 7.73 1.55
CA SER A 241 -6.58 7.87 1.07
C SER A 241 -7.00 9.34 1.06
N PHE A 242 -8.20 9.63 0.55
CA PHE A 242 -8.78 10.98 0.70
C PHE A 242 -9.01 11.38 2.18
N GLU A 243 -9.40 10.44 3.04
CA GLU A 243 -9.59 10.72 4.47
C GLU A 243 -8.27 11.07 5.15
N TRP A 244 -7.18 10.41 4.75
CA TRP A 244 -5.84 10.76 5.20
C TRP A 244 -5.47 12.19 4.80
N LEU A 245 -5.78 12.63 3.57
CA LEU A 245 -5.56 14.03 3.16
C LEU A 245 -6.32 15.02 4.06
N ILE A 246 -7.57 14.72 4.38
CA ILE A 246 -8.38 15.54 5.29
C ILE A 246 -7.74 15.59 6.68
N LEU A 247 -7.29 14.47 7.23
CA LEU A 247 -6.64 14.41 8.54
C LEU A 247 -5.30 15.18 8.55
N GLN A 248 -4.50 15.02 7.49
CA GLN A 248 -3.19 15.66 7.31
C GLN A 248 -3.29 17.18 7.09
N SER A 249 -4.43 17.68 6.58
CA SER A 249 -4.66 19.10 6.29
C SER A 249 -4.59 20.04 7.50
N GLY A 250 -4.56 19.49 8.72
CA GLY A 250 -4.60 20.27 9.95
C GLY A 250 -5.94 20.99 10.15
N LEU A 251 -7.04 20.46 9.59
CA LEU A 251 -8.39 20.95 9.87
C LEU A 251 -8.85 20.68 11.32
N PHE A 252 -8.28 19.66 11.96
CA PHE A 252 -8.63 19.24 13.30
C PHE A 252 -7.46 19.45 14.26
N ASN A 253 -7.78 19.88 15.47
CA ASN A 253 -6.85 19.89 16.60
C ASN A 253 -7.21 18.72 17.54
N ALA A 254 -7.04 17.50 17.05
CA ALA A 254 -7.22 16.29 17.86
C ALA A 254 -5.90 15.91 18.55
N LYS A 255 -5.99 15.52 19.82
CA LYS A 255 -4.84 15.02 20.58
C LYS A 255 -4.26 13.79 19.86
N ASP A 256 -2.94 13.71 19.79
CA ASP A 256 -2.16 12.59 19.21
C ASP A 256 -2.33 12.36 17.71
N LEU A 257 -3.19 13.11 17.00
CA LEU A 257 -3.40 12.95 15.55
C LEU A 257 -2.12 13.12 14.73
N ARG A 258 -1.27 14.09 15.10
CA ARG A 258 0.02 14.30 14.42
C ARG A 258 0.94 13.10 14.56
N THR A 259 0.98 12.51 15.75
CA THR A 259 1.80 11.33 16.03
C THR A 259 1.29 10.12 15.24
N ILE A 260 -0.03 9.92 15.21
CA ILE A 260 -0.68 8.84 14.44
C ILE A 260 -0.39 8.98 12.94
N LEU A 261 -0.45 10.20 12.39
CA LEU A 261 -0.19 10.43 10.97
C LEU A 261 1.30 10.29 10.62
N ALA A 262 2.21 10.55 11.57
CA ALA A 262 3.64 10.37 11.39
C ALA A 262 4.10 8.91 11.51
N HIS A 263 3.45 8.13 12.38
CA HIS A 263 3.79 6.73 12.66
C HIS A 263 2.55 5.81 12.61
N PRO A 264 1.83 5.74 11.48
CA PRO A 264 0.59 4.98 11.38
C PRO A 264 0.76 3.48 11.67
N ALA A 265 1.91 2.88 11.34
CA ALA A 265 2.18 1.48 11.63
C ALA A 265 1.98 1.14 13.11
N ASP A 266 2.28 2.06 14.02
CA ASP A 266 2.17 1.86 15.48
C ASP A 266 0.72 1.85 15.99
N TYR A 267 -0.26 2.19 15.15
CA TYR A 267 -1.67 2.36 15.55
C TYR A 267 -2.65 1.54 14.74
N VAL A 268 -2.27 1.05 13.55
CA VAL A 268 -3.16 0.30 12.67
C VAL A 268 -3.10 -1.19 13.01
N GLU A 269 -4.11 -1.67 13.73
CA GLU A 269 -4.27 -3.08 14.06
C GLU A 269 -4.77 -3.89 12.85
N SER A 270 -3.96 -4.85 12.40
CA SER A 270 -4.27 -5.67 11.21
C SER A 270 -5.56 -6.48 11.33
N ALA A 271 -5.90 -6.93 12.54
CA ALA A 271 -7.11 -7.70 12.82
C ALA A 271 -8.39 -6.85 12.72
N GLU A 272 -8.27 -5.53 12.94
CA GLU A 272 -9.40 -4.60 12.88
C GLU A 272 -9.51 -3.93 11.50
N PHE A 273 -8.37 -3.58 10.90
CA PHE A 273 -8.29 -2.80 9.69
C PHE A 273 -7.52 -3.53 8.59
N PHE A 274 -8.27 -4.02 7.60
CA PHE A 274 -7.69 -4.69 6.43
C PHE A 274 -6.75 -3.81 5.59
N SER A 275 -6.95 -2.49 5.64
CA SER A 275 -6.12 -1.48 4.98
C SER A 275 -6.06 -0.20 5.81
N TRP A 276 -5.02 0.61 5.60
CA TRP A 276 -4.87 1.90 6.29
C TRP A 276 -5.97 2.92 5.91
N GLU A 277 -6.51 2.83 4.70
CA GLU A 277 -7.67 3.64 4.25
C GLU A 277 -8.88 3.44 5.18
N ARG A 278 -9.16 2.21 5.61
CA ARG A 278 -10.24 1.91 6.56
C ARG A 278 -9.97 2.50 7.94
N PHE A 279 -8.72 2.44 8.40
CA PHE A 279 -8.31 3.05 9.66
C PHE A 279 -8.50 4.58 9.63
N PHE A 280 -7.98 5.26 8.60
CA PHE A 280 -8.13 6.71 8.48
C PHE A 280 -9.58 7.13 8.31
N THR A 281 -10.39 6.34 7.61
CA THR A 281 -11.84 6.55 7.53
C THR A 281 -12.50 6.46 8.90
N ALA A 282 -12.23 5.39 9.66
CA ALA A 282 -12.78 5.22 11.00
C ALA A 282 -12.34 6.37 11.94
N LYS A 283 -11.06 6.75 11.88
CA LYS A 283 -10.49 7.84 12.68
C LYS A 283 -11.12 9.19 12.35
N LEU A 284 -11.31 9.50 11.07
CA LEU A 284 -11.94 10.75 10.66
C LEU A 284 -13.42 10.81 11.07
N ILE A 285 -14.16 9.71 10.93
CA ILE A 285 -15.55 9.62 11.39
C ILE A 285 -15.62 9.83 12.90
N ASP A 286 -14.71 9.23 13.67
CA ASP A 286 -14.67 9.37 15.13
C ASP A 286 -14.40 10.82 15.57
N ILE A 287 -13.34 11.44 15.03
CA ILE A 287 -12.94 12.82 15.36
C ILE A 287 -14.04 13.83 15.00
N THR A 288 -14.81 13.57 13.96
CA THR A 288 -15.81 14.51 13.44
C THR A 288 -17.24 14.22 13.92
N ARG A 289 -17.46 13.16 14.68
CA ARG A 289 -18.79 12.71 15.13
C ARG A 289 -19.50 13.81 15.92
N GLY A 290 -20.72 14.15 15.49
CA GLY A 290 -21.55 15.17 16.16
C GLY A 290 -21.06 16.61 15.98
N THR A 291 -20.04 16.84 15.14
CA THR A 291 -19.54 18.18 14.81
C THR A 291 -20.14 18.67 13.48
N TYR A 292 -20.04 19.97 13.19
CA TYR A 292 -20.41 20.50 11.87
C TYR A 292 -19.56 19.95 10.72
N LEU A 293 -18.40 19.35 11.02
CA LEU A 293 -17.49 18.69 10.07
C LEU A 293 -17.76 17.18 9.97
N GLN A 294 -18.89 16.66 10.48
CA GLN A 294 -19.17 15.23 10.45
C GLN A 294 -18.92 14.62 9.06
N TYR A 295 -18.01 13.66 9.01
CA TYR A 295 -17.58 13.00 7.78
C TYR A 295 -18.47 11.81 7.43
N GLN A 296 -18.70 11.59 6.13
CA GLN A 296 -19.41 10.43 5.60
C GLN A 296 -18.71 9.97 4.31
N LYS A 297 -18.17 8.75 4.27
CA LYS A 297 -17.39 8.25 3.10
C LYS A 297 -18.14 8.46 1.78
N LYS A 298 -19.43 8.10 1.72
CA LYS A 298 -20.23 8.11 0.48
C LYS A 298 -20.57 9.51 -0.07
N GLN A 299 -20.63 10.53 0.77
CA GLN A 299 -21.03 11.88 0.34
C GLN A 299 -20.36 12.93 1.22
N LEU A 300 -19.63 13.86 0.60
CA LEU A 300 -18.86 14.84 1.33
C LEU A 300 -19.76 15.89 1.98
N ASN A 301 -19.50 16.18 3.25
CA ASN A 301 -20.13 17.29 3.94
C ASN A 301 -19.66 18.63 3.33
N ARG A 302 -20.60 19.51 2.97
CA ARG A 302 -20.32 20.81 2.35
C ARG A 302 -19.37 21.71 3.16
N ALA A 303 -19.24 21.50 4.46
CA ALA A 303 -18.28 22.23 5.29
C ALA A 303 -16.82 22.04 4.83
N TYR A 304 -16.50 20.92 4.19
CA TYR A 304 -15.19 20.66 3.57
C TYR A 304 -14.97 21.44 2.26
N LEU A 305 -16.01 22.03 1.69
CA LEU A 305 -15.96 22.83 0.46
C LEU A 305 -15.82 24.34 0.73
N THR A 306 -15.65 24.74 2.00
CA THR A 306 -15.34 26.13 2.34
C THR A 306 -13.92 26.47 1.89
N GLU A 307 -13.67 27.73 1.50
CA GLU A 307 -12.36 28.19 1.01
C GLU A 307 -11.21 27.79 1.96
N ARG A 308 -11.42 27.98 3.27
CA ARG A 308 -10.44 27.58 4.30
C ARG A 308 -10.14 26.08 4.27
N ALA A 309 -11.17 25.23 4.15
CA ALA A 309 -11.00 23.78 4.15
C ALA A 309 -10.34 23.28 2.87
N VAL A 310 -10.81 23.77 1.73
CA VAL A 310 -10.22 23.49 0.41
C VAL A 310 -8.74 23.85 0.38
N ASN A 311 -8.38 25.07 0.82
CA ASN A 311 -6.98 25.51 0.82
C ASN A 311 -6.09 24.65 1.70
N LYS A 312 -6.59 24.23 2.88
CA LYS A 312 -5.85 23.34 3.78
C LYS A 312 -5.65 21.94 3.20
N ILE A 313 -6.67 21.36 2.57
CA ILE A 313 -6.59 20.02 1.98
C ILE A 313 -5.65 20.05 0.76
N LYS A 314 -5.80 21.05 -0.12
CA LYS A 314 -4.91 21.24 -1.28
C LYS A 314 -3.44 21.41 -0.88
N ALA A 315 -3.17 22.07 0.25
CA ALA A 315 -1.81 22.28 0.73
C ALA A 315 -1.06 20.97 1.08
N VAL A 316 -1.78 19.86 1.31
CA VAL A 316 -1.19 18.53 1.51
C VAL A 316 -0.73 17.91 0.19
N MET A 317 -1.32 18.32 -0.93
CA MET A 317 -1.01 17.81 -2.26
C MET A 317 0.21 18.52 -2.84
N GLU A 318 1.39 18.23 -2.30
CA GLU A 318 2.64 18.82 -2.75
C GLU A 318 2.84 18.63 -4.27
N HIS A 319 3.39 19.66 -4.92
CA HIS A 319 3.62 19.71 -6.38
C HIS A 319 2.36 19.63 -7.27
N ILE A 320 1.15 19.61 -6.71
CA ILE A 320 -0.10 19.59 -7.48
C ILE A 320 -0.87 20.90 -7.31
N GLN A 321 -1.13 21.59 -8.41
CA GLN A 321 -1.88 22.85 -8.45
C GLN A 321 -3.21 22.65 -9.19
N ILE A 322 -4.26 22.33 -8.44
CA ILE A 322 -5.64 22.26 -8.96
C ILE A 322 -6.31 23.61 -8.73
N GLY A 323 -6.14 24.54 -9.67
CA GLY A 323 -6.67 25.90 -9.56
C GLY A 323 -5.79 26.84 -8.77
#